data_AF-A0AAW1CNI9-F1
#
_entry.id   AF-A0AAW1CNI9-F1
#
_cell.length_a   1.000
_cell.length_b   1.000
_cell.length_c   1.000
_cell.angle_alpha   90.00
_cell.angle_beta   90.00
_cell.angle_gamma   90.00
#
_symmetry.space_group_name_H-M   'P 1'
#
loop_
_entity.id
_entity.type
_entity.pdbx_description
1 polymer ?
#
loop_
_entity_poly.entity_id
_entity_poly.type
_entity_poly.pdbx_seq_one_letter_code
_entity_poly.pdbx_strand_id
1 'polypeptide(L)'
;MMLKKKLKYAEKICRESFDDDTPAEDIDEELNIIKLQQAYICHVQGKEKDALSIYTTILKKKPNDIALLAVANNNTVAINRDQNLFDSKKKMKATLNEATQMKLTCSQKRTVSINNCLLNIYTNQGDQALSICDDLMAKHPEAKETAVLMKAAVLMREGKTEDARKLLDKVGKETPSMSLKMCLAKVQLYLMDGMLWEARKELANLDDDSLFKPGIVSALVTLYLELGEPEQAAKLFEKAVSWNQKNKTVGDLSALWRQAADFHLRSGKPQVAANSLEELLKMNSRDVITLARLIIAYAQFDTEKANRLSKELPHLVDLTPNIDAGALESSSWMMGLKAIKKAAKVDSVQQQQTPGTPNVAVKKKKSRRRKRLPKNYDPNVDPDPERWLPKRERSTFKKKKDRRNKEVGKGTQGGAAHAADQYDITKMTGGSQKKEVTSSPMPEVRQSQQQRKAQQKKKKKGKR
;
A
#
# COMPACT_ATOMS: atom_id res chain seq x y z
N MET A 1 22.19 -10.18 -2.81
CA MET A 1 22.86 -9.64 -4.02
C MET A 1 23.88 -10.62 -4.64
N MET A 2 24.63 -11.39 -3.85
CA MET A 2 25.66 -12.34 -4.33
C MET A 2 25.11 -13.46 -5.23
N LEU A 3 23.99 -14.09 -4.88
CA LEU A 3 23.37 -15.18 -5.67
C LEU A 3 22.98 -14.75 -7.09
N LYS A 4 22.43 -13.54 -7.26
CA LYS A 4 22.06 -13.02 -8.59
C LYS A 4 23.28 -12.84 -9.49
N LYS A 5 24.43 -12.44 -8.94
CA LYS A 5 25.69 -12.35 -9.71
C LYS A 5 26.18 -13.73 -10.13
N LYS A 6 26.12 -14.73 -9.23
CA LYS A 6 26.48 -16.12 -9.55
C LYS A 6 25.61 -16.72 -10.65
N LEU A 7 24.29 -16.50 -10.62
CA LEU A 7 23.41 -17.00 -11.69
C LEU A 7 23.63 -16.32 -13.04
N LYS A 8 23.98 -15.02 -13.06
CA LYS A 8 24.36 -14.35 -14.31
C LYS A 8 25.66 -14.89 -14.89
N TYR A 9 26.60 -15.21 -14.00
CA TYR A 9 27.86 -15.84 -14.40
C TYR A 9 27.62 -17.25 -14.93
N ALA A 10 26.77 -18.04 -14.27
CA ALA A 10 26.36 -19.36 -14.74
C ALA A 10 25.65 -19.30 -16.10
N GLU A 11 24.76 -18.32 -16.30
CA GLU A 11 24.10 -18.08 -17.60
C GLU A 11 25.13 -17.80 -18.70
N LYS A 12 26.16 -17.00 -18.39
CA LYS A 12 27.24 -16.69 -19.33
C LYS A 12 28.04 -17.95 -19.68
N ILE A 13 28.53 -18.70 -18.68
CA ILE A 13 29.30 -19.93 -18.90
C ILE A 13 28.48 -20.96 -19.69
N CYS A 14 27.21 -21.16 -19.31
CA CYS A 14 26.33 -22.09 -20.00
C CYS A 14 26.14 -21.71 -21.47
N ARG A 15 26.12 -20.41 -21.79
CA ARG A 15 26.04 -19.96 -23.18
C ARG A 15 27.36 -20.16 -23.94
N GLU A 16 28.49 -19.97 -23.27
CA GLU A 16 29.83 -20.13 -23.83
C GLU A 16 30.26 -21.61 -23.96
N SER A 17 29.56 -22.54 -23.31
CA SER A 17 29.86 -23.98 -23.41
C SER A 17 29.26 -24.66 -24.65
N PHE A 18 28.43 -23.97 -25.42
CA PHE A 18 27.87 -24.47 -26.67
C PHE A 18 28.71 -23.99 -27.86
N ASP A 19 28.87 -24.86 -28.85
CA ASP A 19 29.53 -24.50 -30.11
C ASP A 19 28.67 -23.52 -30.91
N ASP A 20 29.30 -22.71 -31.77
CA ASP A 20 28.63 -21.69 -32.59
C ASP A 20 27.55 -22.28 -33.53
N ASP A 21 27.66 -23.56 -33.88
CA ASP A 21 26.71 -24.29 -34.72
C ASP A 21 25.49 -24.84 -33.95
N THR A 22 25.45 -24.70 -32.62
CA THR A 22 24.35 -25.19 -31.80
C THR A 22 23.08 -24.35 -32.06
N PRO A 23 21.93 -24.97 -32.35
CA PRO A 23 20.68 -24.23 -32.52
C PRO A 23 20.35 -23.36 -31.32
N ALA A 24 19.93 -22.11 -31.56
CA ALA A 24 19.59 -21.17 -30.50
C ALA A 24 18.45 -21.67 -29.59
N GLU A 25 17.58 -22.55 -30.11
CA GLU A 25 16.50 -23.18 -29.35
C GLU A 25 17.04 -24.10 -28.27
N ASP A 26 18.01 -24.96 -28.61
CA ASP A 26 18.64 -25.91 -27.68
C ASP A 26 19.40 -25.17 -26.57
N ILE A 27 20.14 -24.12 -26.93
CA ILE A 27 20.80 -23.23 -25.97
C ILE A 27 19.75 -22.60 -25.02
N ASP A 28 18.63 -22.12 -25.58
CA ASP A 28 17.57 -21.50 -24.78
C ASP A 28 16.88 -22.51 -23.84
N GLU A 29 16.73 -23.77 -24.24
CA GLU A 29 16.16 -24.83 -23.39
C GLU A 29 16.98 -25.00 -22.10
N GLU A 30 18.30 -25.12 -22.22
CA GLU A 30 19.21 -25.26 -21.08
C GLU A 30 19.27 -23.99 -20.22
N LEU A 31 19.26 -22.81 -20.87
CA LEU A 31 19.23 -21.53 -20.16
C LEU A 31 17.92 -21.28 -19.41
N ASN A 32 16.81 -21.94 -19.77
CA ASN A 32 15.51 -21.71 -19.11
C ASN A 32 15.56 -22.06 -17.61
N ILE A 33 16.32 -23.07 -17.20
CA ILE A 33 16.49 -23.44 -15.79
C ILE A 33 17.15 -22.30 -15.01
N ILE A 34 18.23 -21.74 -15.56
CA ILE A 34 18.96 -20.62 -14.95
C ILE A 34 18.07 -19.37 -14.91
N LYS A 35 17.40 -19.05 -16.01
CA LYS A 35 16.45 -17.91 -16.09
C LYS A 35 15.31 -18.05 -15.09
N LEU A 36 14.79 -19.26 -14.89
CA LEU A 36 13.75 -19.53 -13.90
C LEU A 36 14.24 -19.26 -12.47
N GLN A 37 15.45 -19.70 -12.13
CA GLN A 37 16.06 -19.42 -10.82
C GLN A 37 16.32 -17.93 -10.62
N GLN A 38 16.79 -17.23 -11.66
CA GLN A 38 16.96 -15.77 -11.60
C GLN A 38 15.63 -15.05 -11.37
N ALA A 39 14.56 -15.49 -12.02
CA ALA A 39 13.22 -14.96 -11.83
C ALA A 39 12.73 -15.19 -10.40
N TYR A 40 12.98 -16.38 -9.82
CA TYR A 40 12.69 -16.66 -8.41
C TYR A 40 13.42 -15.72 -7.46
N ILE A 41 14.71 -15.44 -7.70
CA ILE A 41 15.44 -14.44 -6.89
C ILE A 41 14.81 -13.04 -7.03
N CYS A 42 14.39 -12.65 -8.23
CA CYS A 42 13.72 -11.36 -8.42
C CYS A 42 12.38 -11.31 -7.68
N HIS A 43 11.62 -12.40 -7.69
CA HIS A 43 10.36 -12.53 -6.95
C HIS A 43 10.60 -12.35 -5.44
N VAL A 44 11.55 -13.08 -4.85
CA VAL A 44 11.88 -12.98 -3.41
C VAL A 44 12.41 -11.58 -3.03
N GLN A 45 12.98 -10.83 -3.97
CA GLN A 45 13.41 -9.43 -3.78
C GLN A 45 12.27 -8.41 -3.89
N GLY A 46 11.02 -8.83 -4.08
CA GLY A 46 9.88 -7.94 -4.30
C GLY A 46 9.79 -7.35 -5.70
N LYS A 47 10.64 -7.79 -6.64
CA LYS A 47 10.61 -7.36 -8.05
C LYS A 47 9.68 -8.26 -8.87
N GLU A 48 8.41 -8.25 -8.49
CA GLU A 48 7.39 -9.18 -9.01
C GLU A 48 7.14 -9.00 -10.52
N LYS A 49 7.15 -7.76 -11.03
CA LYS A 49 6.95 -7.48 -12.45
C LYS A 49 8.03 -8.10 -13.34
N ASP A 50 9.30 -7.97 -12.92
CA ASP A 50 10.45 -8.54 -13.63
C ASP A 50 10.36 -10.07 -13.62
N ALA A 51 10.05 -10.66 -12.46
CA ALA A 51 9.90 -12.10 -12.30
C ALA A 51 8.77 -12.66 -13.17
N LEU A 52 7.60 -12.02 -13.15
CA LEU A 52 6.42 -12.42 -13.94
C LEU A 52 6.70 -12.36 -15.45
N SER A 53 7.44 -11.36 -15.91
CA SER A 53 7.87 -11.25 -17.32
C SER A 53 8.70 -12.45 -17.75
N ILE A 54 9.67 -12.85 -16.93
CA ILE A 54 10.53 -14.01 -17.20
C ILE A 54 9.72 -15.31 -17.16
N TYR A 55 8.89 -15.53 -16.14
CA TYR A 55 8.03 -16.71 -16.05
C TYR A 55 7.10 -16.83 -17.26
N THR A 56 6.48 -15.72 -17.67
CA THR A 56 5.60 -15.68 -18.85
C THR A 56 6.36 -15.99 -20.13
N THR A 57 7.59 -15.51 -20.27
CA THR A 57 8.46 -15.79 -21.42
C THR A 57 8.79 -17.28 -21.51
N ILE A 58 9.17 -17.90 -20.39
CA ILE A 58 9.46 -19.35 -20.31
C ILE A 58 8.20 -20.16 -20.65
N LEU A 59 7.05 -19.83 -20.06
CA LEU A 59 5.79 -20.54 -20.28
C LEU A 59 5.29 -20.42 -21.73
N LYS A 60 5.56 -19.31 -22.42
CA LYS A 60 5.21 -19.12 -23.84
C LYS A 60 6.03 -20.02 -24.77
N LYS A 61 7.29 -20.26 -24.44
CA LYS A 61 8.18 -21.15 -25.21
C LYS A 61 7.81 -22.63 -25.09
N LYS A 62 7.03 -23.00 -24.06
CA LYS A 62 6.60 -24.39 -23.78
C LYS A 62 7.76 -25.40 -23.79
N PRO A 63 8.78 -25.21 -22.95
CA PRO A 63 9.88 -26.16 -22.83
C PRO A 63 9.40 -27.58 -22.50
N ASN A 64 10.15 -28.57 -22.96
CA ASN A 64 9.84 -30.00 -22.77
C ASN A 64 9.89 -30.43 -21.30
N ASP A 65 10.64 -29.72 -20.45
CA ASP A 65 10.72 -30.04 -19.03
C ASP A 65 9.43 -29.68 -18.26
N ILE A 66 8.66 -30.74 -17.98
CA ILE A 66 7.45 -30.74 -17.17
C ILE A 66 7.68 -30.16 -15.76
N ALA A 67 8.84 -30.39 -15.13
CA ALA A 67 9.14 -29.88 -13.80
C ALA A 67 9.37 -28.35 -13.82
N LEU A 68 10.14 -27.87 -14.79
CA LEU A 68 10.34 -26.44 -15.03
C LEU A 68 9.00 -25.71 -15.25
N LEU A 69 8.12 -26.26 -16.10
CA LEU A 69 6.77 -25.71 -16.33
C LEU A 69 5.95 -25.66 -15.04
N ALA A 70 5.98 -26.73 -14.24
CA ALA A 70 5.25 -26.83 -12.98
C ALA A 70 5.71 -25.76 -11.97
N VAL A 71 7.02 -25.54 -11.85
CA VAL A 71 7.61 -24.51 -10.97
C VAL A 71 7.28 -23.10 -11.46
N ALA A 72 7.39 -22.84 -12.77
CA ALA A 72 7.03 -21.54 -13.36
C ALA A 72 5.53 -21.21 -13.16
N ASN A 73 4.66 -22.19 -13.35
CA ASN A 73 3.22 -22.06 -13.10
C ASN A 73 2.95 -21.77 -11.61
N ASN A 74 3.54 -22.54 -10.70
CA ASN A 74 3.37 -22.34 -9.26
C ASN A 74 3.83 -20.95 -8.79
N ASN A 75 5.00 -20.49 -9.28
CA ASN A 75 5.52 -19.17 -8.94
C ASN A 75 4.64 -18.04 -9.51
N THR A 76 4.06 -18.24 -10.70
CA THR A 76 3.12 -17.28 -11.29
C THR A 76 1.83 -17.19 -10.45
N VAL A 77 1.30 -18.33 -9.98
CA VAL A 77 0.14 -18.36 -9.07
C VAL A 77 0.45 -17.61 -7.77
N ALA A 78 1.63 -17.81 -7.20
CA ALA A 78 2.05 -17.13 -5.98
C ALA A 78 2.14 -15.60 -6.14
N ILE A 79 2.58 -15.09 -7.30
CA ILE A 79 2.60 -13.64 -7.59
C ILE A 79 1.17 -13.11 -7.77
N ASN A 80 0.32 -13.85 -8.48
CA ASN A 80 -1.04 -13.42 -8.81
C ASN A 80 -1.93 -13.25 -7.56
N ARG A 81 -1.77 -14.09 -6.52
CA ARG A 81 -2.55 -14.03 -5.28
C ARG A 81 -4.07 -14.06 -5.54
N ASP A 82 -4.77 -12.97 -5.22
CA ASP A 82 -6.20 -12.76 -5.41
C ASP A 82 -6.57 -12.28 -6.83
N GLN A 83 -5.58 -11.98 -7.66
CA GLN A 83 -5.74 -11.54 -9.05
C GLN A 83 -5.67 -12.72 -10.03
N ASN A 84 -6.21 -12.53 -11.24
CA ASN A 84 -6.15 -13.50 -12.34
C ASN A 84 -6.55 -14.95 -11.94
N LEU A 85 -7.53 -15.09 -11.05
CA LEU A 85 -7.89 -16.37 -10.41
C LEU A 85 -8.18 -17.51 -11.40
N PHE A 86 -8.81 -17.21 -12.54
CA PHE A 86 -9.11 -18.21 -13.57
C PHE A 86 -7.83 -18.81 -14.17
N ASP A 87 -6.88 -17.95 -14.55
CA ASP A 87 -5.59 -18.35 -15.08
C ASP A 87 -4.77 -19.07 -14.01
N SER A 88 -4.79 -18.58 -12.77
CA SER A 88 -4.17 -19.24 -11.63
C SER A 88 -4.73 -20.64 -11.37
N LYS A 89 -6.05 -20.85 -11.47
CA LYS A 89 -6.68 -22.19 -11.37
C LYS A 89 -6.21 -23.12 -12.49
N LYS A 90 -6.16 -22.62 -13.73
CA LYS A 90 -5.67 -23.39 -14.88
C LYS A 90 -4.23 -23.83 -14.68
N LYS A 91 -3.36 -22.90 -14.27
CA LYS A 91 -1.94 -23.16 -13.98
C LYS A 91 -1.77 -24.15 -12.83
N MET A 92 -2.52 -23.97 -11.74
CA MET A 92 -2.46 -24.86 -10.57
C MET A 92 -2.89 -26.28 -10.93
N LYS A 93 -3.95 -26.46 -11.72
CA LYS A 93 -4.38 -27.78 -12.20
C LYS A 93 -3.29 -28.49 -13.01
N ALA A 94 -2.55 -27.75 -13.84
CA ALA A 94 -1.42 -28.32 -14.57
C ALA A 94 -0.29 -28.77 -13.62
N THR A 95 0.01 -27.99 -12.59
CA THR A 95 1.04 -28.30 -11.59
C THR A 95 0.67 -29.50 -10.68
N LEU A 96 -0.63 -29.70 -10.40
CA LEU A 96 -1.14 -30.79 -9.55
C LEU A 96 -1.27 -32.15 -10.23
N ASN A 97 -0.98 -32.25 -11.54
CA ASN A 97 -1.01 -33.52 -12.27
C ASN A 97 -0.05 -34.56 -11.64
N GLU A 98 -0.43 -35.83 -11.60
CA GLU A 98 0.41 -36.91 -11.05
C GLU A 98 1.79 -36.97 -11.71
N ALA A 99 1.85 -36.79 -13.04
CA ALA A 99 3.11 -36.81 -13.79
C ALA A 99 4.05 -35.65 -13.40
N THR A 100 3.50 -34.45 -13.12
CA THR A 100 4.30 -33.31 -12.63
C THR A 100 4.72 -33.56 -11.19
N GLN A 101 3.82 -34.04 -10.34
CA GLN A 101 4.09 -34.31 -8.93
C GLN A 101 5.24 -35.32 -8.77
N MET A 102 5.33 -36.37 -9.58
CA MET A 102 6.45 -37.33 -9.49
C MET A 102 7.83 -36.69 -9.73
N LYS A 103 7.93 -35.62 -10.52
CA LYS A 103 9.19 -34.92 -10.78
C LYS A 103 9.55 -33.85 -9.75
N LEU A 104 8.62 -33.49 -8.87
CA LEU A 104 8.85 -32.45 -7.86
C LEU A 104 9.47 -33.03 -6.59
N THR A 105 10.39 -32.28 -6.00
CA THR A 105 10.95 -32.57 -4.68
C THR A 105 9.88 -32.44 -3.58
N CYS A 106 10.07 -33.09 -2.43
CA CYS A 106 9.14 -32.98 -1.30
C CYS A 106 8.88 -31.52 -0.87
N SER A 107 9.92 -30.67 -0.88
CA SER A 107 9.80 -29.25 -0.57
C SER A 107 8.95 -28.48 -1.61
N GLN A 108 9.12 -28.80 -2.90
CA GLN A 108 8.30 -28.21 -3.96
C GLN A 108 6.85 -28.68 -3.88
N LYS A 109 6.61 -29.98 -3.67
CA LYS A 109 5.24 -30.54 -3.47
C LYS A 109 4.52 -29.83 -2.33
N ARG A 110 5.18 -29.67 -1.18
CA ARG A 110 4.66 -28.93 -0.03
C ARG A 110 4.30 -27.49 -0.39
N THR A 111 5.19 -26.80 -1.10
CA THR A 111 4.95 -25.40 -1.54
C THR A 111 3.77 -25.31 -2.51
N VAL A 112 3.65 -26.24 -3.46
CA VAL A 112 2.51 -26.34 -4.38
C VAL A 112 1.21 -26.56 -3.63
N SER A 113 1.19 -27.46 -2.65
CA SER A 113 0.00 -27.73 -1.82
C SER A 113 -0.42 -26.51 -1.00
N ILE A 114 0.53 -25.77 -0.41
CA ILE A 114 0.25 -24.51 0.30
C ILE A 114 -0.36 -23.47 -0.66
N ASN A 115 0.26 -23.25 -1.82
CA ASN A 115 -0.24 -22.30 -2.81
C ASN A 115 -1.62 -22.70 -3.36
N ASN A 116 -1.85 -24.00 -3.55
CA ASN A 116 -3.16 -24.52 -3.93
C ASN A 116 -4.21 -24.22 -2.86
N CYS A 117 -3.90 -24.45 -1.58
CA CYS A 117 -4.82 -24.12 -0.50
C CYS A 117 -5.11 -22.61 -0.44
N LEU A 118 -4.09 -21.75 -0.56
CA LEU A 118 -4.29 -20.29 -0.65
C LEU A 118 -5.19 -19.89 -1.83
N LEU A 119 -5.02 -20.52 -3.00
CA LEU A 119 -5.88 -20.28 -4.15
C LEU A 119 -7.34 -20.70 -3.91
N ASN A 120 -7.57 -21.82 -3.21
CA ASN A 120 -8.90 -22.25 -2.80
C ASN A 120 -9.52 -21.24 -1.82
N ILE A 121 -8.73 -20.70 -0.89
CA ILE A 121 -9.15 -19.61 -0.01
C ILE A 121 -9.56 -18.39 -0.84
N TYR A 122 -8.72 -17.90 -1.76
CA TYR A 122 -9.06 -16.73 -2.59
C TYR A 122 -10.31 -16.94 -3.45
N THR A 123 -10.57 -18.17 -3.87
CA THR A 123 -11.71 -18.49 -4.74
C THR A 123 -12.96 -18.96 -3.98
N ASN A 124 -12.95 -18.78 -2.65
CA ASN A 124 -14.06 -19.09 -1.74
C ASN A 124 -14.47 -20.57 -1.74
N GLN A 125 -13.51 -21.47 -1.92
CA GLN A 125 -13.68 -22.92 -1.88
C GLN A 125 -13.21 -23.46 -0.51
N GLY A 126 -13.95 -23.12 0.55
CA GLY A 126 -13.60 -23.42 1.95
C GLY A 126 -13.37 -24.91 2.22
N ASP A 127 -14.32 -25.77 1.84
CA ASP A 127 -14.22 -27.23 2.05
C ASP A 127 -12.96 -27.84 1.43
N GLN A 128 -12.60 -27.41 0.22
CA GLN A 128 -11.39 -27.86 -0.46
C GLN A 128 -10.13 -27.36 0.26
N ALA A 129 -10.13 -26.10 0.72
CA ALA A 129 -9.03 -25.56 1.50
C ALA A 129 -8.83 -26.31 2.83
N LEU A 130 -9.92 -26.61 3.55
CA LEU A 130 -9.87 -27.38 4.80
C LEU A 130 -9.30 -28.78 4.58
N SER A 131 -9.75 -29.49 3.54
CA SER A 131 -9.23 -30.81 3.19
C SER A 131 -7.74 -30.77 2.86
N ILE A 132 -7.27 -29.76 2.10
CA ILE A 132 -5.84 -29.60 1.80
C ILE A 132 -5.03 -29.29 3.07
N CYS A 133 -5.57 -28.50 4.00
CA CYS A 133 -4.92 -28.24 5.29
C CYS A 133 -4.76 -29.52 6.11
N ASP A 134 -5.78 -30.37 6.16
CA ASP A 134 -5.72 -31.65 6.89
C ASP A 134 -4.70 -32.60 6.27
N ASP A 135 -4.67 -32.68 4.94
CA ASP A 135 -3.65 -33.41 4.19
C ASP A 135 -2.23 -32.88 4.43
N LEU A 136 -2.05 -31.55 4.47
CA LEU A 136 -0.76 -30.92 4.75
C LEU A 136 -0.27 -31.26 6.17
N MET A 137 -1.15 -31.24 7.16
CA MET A 137 -0.79 -31.61 8.54
C MET A 137 -0.41 -33.09 8.66
N ALA A 138 -1.08 -33.98 7.93
CA ALA A 138 -0.81 -35.41 7.95
C ALA A 138 0.49 -35.78 7.21
N LYS A 139 0.72 -35.19 6.03
CA LYS A 139 1.84 -35.56 5.13
C LYS A 139 3.13 -34.76 5.40
N HIS A 140 3.01 -33.55 5.97
CA HIS A 140 4.12 -32.62 6.15
C HIS A 140 4.10 -31.98 7.54
N PRO A 141 4.66 -32.63 8.58
CA PRO A 141 4.68 -32.10 9.96
C PRO A 141 5.32 -30.70 10.07
N GLU A 142 6.34 -30.44 9.26
CA GLU A 142 6.98 -29.14 9.06
C GLU A 142 6.06 -28.00 8.57
N ALA A 143 4.96 -28.33 7.86
CA ALA A 143 3.96 -27.37 7.40
C ALA A 143 2.78 -27.22 8.37
N LYS A 144 2.77 -27.97 9.49
CA LYS A 144 1.66 -27.98 10.46
C LYS A 144 1.29 -26.57 10.92
N GLU A 145 2.28 -25.75 11.25
CA GLU A 145 2.07 -24.36 11.67
C GLU A 145 1.29 -23.55 10.61
N THR A 146 1.76 -23.57 9.36
CA THR A 146 1.13 -22.85 8.25
C THR A 146 -0.27 -23.40 7.95
N ALA A 147 -0.44 -24.72 7.95
CA ALA A 147 -1.72 -25.36 7.68
C ALA A 147 -2.78 -25.01 8.73
N VAL A 148 -2.40 -24.95 10.02
CA VAL A 148 -3.31 -24.53 11.11
C VAL A 148 -3.73 -23.08 10.94
N LEU A 149 -2.81 -22.17 10.62
CA LEU A 149 -3.14 -20.76 10.39
C LEU A 149 -4.09 -20.59 9.19
N MET A 150 -3.84 -21.31 8.09
CA MET A 150 -4.73 -21.31 6.93
C MET A 150 -6.11 -21.90 7.27
N LYS A 151 -6.16 -22.98 8.04
CA LYS A 151 -7.41 -23.59 8.53
C LYS A 151 -8.21 -22.60 9.39
N ALA A 152 -7.56 -21.90 10.31
CA ALA A 152 -8.18 -20.86 11.13
C ALA A 152 -8.72 -19.71 10.27
N ALA A 153 -7.98 -19.27 9.24
CA ALA A 153 -8.42 -18.23 8.31
C ALA A 153 -9.65 -18.65 7.49
N VAL A 154 -9.74 -19.92 7.07
CA VAL A 154 -10.93 -20.45 6.39
C VAL A 154 -12.13 -20.45 7.32
N LEU A 155 -11.98 -20.99 8.53
CA LEU A 155 -13.06 -21.05 9.53
C LEU A 155 -13.59 -19.65 9.87
N MET A 156 -12.71 -18.66 10.01
CA MET A 156 -13.09 -17.27 10.22
C MET A 156 -13.95 -16.73 9.06
N ARG A 157 -13.54 -16.96 7.81
CA ARG A 157 -14.28 -16.50 6.63
C ARG A 157 -15.65 -17.16 6.48
N GLU A 158 -15.81 -18.38 7.00
CA GLU A 158 -17.08 -19.09 7.06
C GLU A 158 -17.97 -18.64 8.25
N GLY A 159 -17.50 -17.69 9.08
CA GLY A 159 -18.21 -17.22 10.28
C GLY A 159 -18.06 -18.14 11.49
N LYS A 160 -17.22 -19.18 11.43
CA LYS A 160 -16.93 -20.12 12.52
C LYS A 160 -15.73 -19.65 13.35
N THR A 161 -15.71 -18.39 13.77
CA THR A 161 -14.55 -17.79 14.45
C THR A 161 -14.23 -18.45 15.79
N GLU A 162 -15.24 -18.91 16.53
CA GLU A 162 -15.04 -19.65 17.79
C GLU A 162 -14.30 -20.97 17.59
N ASP A 163 -14.62 -21.70 16.52
CA ASP A 163 -13.93 -22.96 16.21
C ASP A 163 -12.49 -22.71 15.79
N ALA A 164 -12.24 -21.60 15.08
CA ALA A 164 -10.88 -21.14 14.76
C ALA A 164 -10.07 -20.84 16.03
N ARG A 165 -10.66 -20.12 17.00
CA ARG A 165 -10.01 -19.80 18.28
C ARG A 165 -9.70 -21.06 19.09
N LYS A 166 -10.65 -22.01 19.17
CA LYS A 166 -10.46 -23.31 19.85
C LYS A 166 -9.34 -24.13 19.20
N LEU A 167 -9.29 -24.14 17.87
CA LEU A 167 -8.23 -24.83 17.13
C LEU A 167 -6.85 -24.24 17.47
N LEU A 168 -6.71 -22.92 17.42
CA LEU A 168 -5.46 -22.23 17.73
C LEU A 168 -5.03 -22.46 19.19
N ASP A 169 -5.97 -22.39 20.13
CA ASP A 169 -5.73 -22.64 21.55
C ASP A 169 -5.24 -24.08 21.81
N LYS A 170 -5.91 -25.06 21.19
CA LYS A 170 -5.53 -26.47 21.27
C LYS A 170 -4.11 -26.70 20.73
N VAL A 171 -3.81 -26.22 19.52
CA VAL A 171 -2.49 -26.41 18.89
C VAL A 171 -1.39 -25.68 19.65
N GLY A 172 -1.67 -24.47 20.16
CA GLY A 172 -0.71 -23.71 20.97
C GLY A 172 -0.33 -24.42 22.27
N LYS A 173 -1.29 -25.09 22.92
CA LYS A 173 -1.06 -25.91 24.12
C LYS A 173 -0.31 -27.20 23.83
N GLU A 174 -0.63 -27.87 22.71
CA GLU A 174 0.03 -29.12 22.32
C GLU A 174 1.48 -28.90 21.85
N THR A 175 1.77 -27.76 21.22
CA THR A 175 3.07 -27.49 20.57
C THR A 175 3.67 -26.17 21.06
N PRO A 176 4.50 -26.20 22.13
CA PRO A 176 5.07 -24.99 22.73
C PRO A 176 5.83 -24.08 21.76
N SER A 177 6.52 -24.65 20.77
CA SER A 177 7.24 -23.88 19.74
C SER A 177 6.33 -23.02 18.85
N MET A 178 5.06 -23.41 18.71
CA MET A 178 4.04 -22.69 17.93
C MET A 178 3.14 -21.81 18.81
N SER A 179 3.20 -21.97 20.14
CA SER A 179 2.31 -21.32 21.12
C SER A 179 2.17 -19.82 20.90
N LEU A 180 3.30 -19.10 20.78
CA LEU A 180 3.29 -17.65 20.57
C LEU A 180 2.56 -17.25 19.28
N LYS A 181 2.81 -17.95 18.17
CA LYS A 181 2.17 -17.64 16.88
C LYS A 181 0.68 -17.95 16.88
N MET A 182 0.27 -19.04 17.53
CA MET A 182 -1.14 -19.38 17.69
C MET A 182 -1.87 -18.37 18.58
N CYS A 183 -1.23 -17.93 19.66
CA CYS A 183 -1.73 -16.84 20.51
C CYS A 183 -1.91 -15.54 19.72
N LEU A 184 -0.90 -15.11 18.96
CA LEU A 184 -0.99 -13.91 18.13
C LEU A 184 -2.09 -14.02 17.04
N ALA A 185 -2.26 -15.19 16.43
CA ALA A 185 -3.34 -15.43 15.49
C ALA A 185 -4.72 -15.35 16.17
N LYS A 186 -4.86 -15.91 17.37
CA LYS A 186 -6.09 -15.85 18.17
C LYS A 186 -6.42 -14.41 18.58
N VAL A 187 -5.41 -13.65 18.98
CA VAL A 187 -5.53 -12.20 19.25
C VAL A 187 -6.00 -11.45 18.01
N GLN A 188 -5.42 -11.73 16.84
CA GLN A 188 -5.86 -11.13 15.58
C GLN A 188 -7.34 -11.41 15.30
N LEU A 189 -7.83 -12.62 15.57
CA LEU A 189 -9.26 -12.95 15.44
C LEU A 189 -10.13 -12.13 16.40
N TYR A 190 -9.72 -11.97 17.67
CA TYR A 190 -10.45 -11.11 18.61
C TYR A 190 -10.50 -9.65 18.14
N LEU A 191 -9.39 -9.13 17.64
CA LEU A 191 -9.34 -7.75 17.12
C LEU A 191 -10.24 -7.55 15.90
N MET A 192 -10.30 -8.53 15.00
CA MET A 192 -11.18 -8.45 13.83
C MET A 192 -12.66 -8.48 14.20
N ASP A 193 -13.03 -9.16 15.29
CA ASP A 193 -14.40 -9.17 15.83
C ASP A 193 -14.68 -7.96 16.77
N GLY A 194 -13.71 -7.07 16.99
CA GLY A 194 -13.84 -5.91 17.89
C GLY A 194 -13.78 -6.25 19.39
N MET A 195 -13.38 -7.47 19.74
CA MET A 195 -13.28 -7.98 21.11
C MET A 195 -11.96 -7.56 21.76
N LEU A 196 -11.82 -6.26 22.04
CA LEU A 196 -10.57 -5.66 22.55
C LEU A 196 -10.16 -6.20 23.93
N TRP A 197 -11.14 -6.48 24.81
CA TRP A 197 -10.91 -6.98 26.15
C TRP A 197 -10.27 -8.38 26.13
N GLU A 198 -10.80 -9.26 25.30
CA GLU A 198 -10.32 -10.63 25.11
C GLU A 198 -8.94 -10.64 24.46
N ALA A 199 -8.72 -9.80 23.43
CA ALA A 199 -7.43 -9.63 22.79
C ALA A 199 -6.34 -9.19 23.80
N ARG A 200 -6.66 -8.20 24.64
CA ARG A 200 -5.77 -7.72 25.70
C ARG A 200 -5.51 -8.81 26.75
N LYS A 201 -6.54 -9.53 27.18
CA LYS A 201 -6.42 -10.62 28.16
C LYS A 201 -5.49 -11.72 27.66
N GLU A 202 -5.65 -12.12 26.40
CA GLU A 202 -4.85 -13.17 25.80
C GLU A 202 -3.36 -12.78 25.71
N LEU A 203 -3.06 -11.55 25.28
CA LEU A 203 -1.69 -11.03 25.24
C LEU A 203 -1.06 -10.87 26.63
N ALA A 204 -1.83 -10.45 27.63
CA ALA A 204 -1.33 -10.25 28.99
C ALA A 204 -0.96 -11.57 29.71
N ASN A 205 -1.45 -12.71 29.22
CA ASN A 205 -1.17 -14.04 29.78
C ASN A 205 0.10 -14.70 29.22
N LEU A 206 0.83 -14.02 28.32
CA LEU A 206 2.09 -14.52 27.79
C LEU A 206 3.18 -14.59 28.89
N ASP A 207 4.12 -15.50 28.71
CA ASP A 207 5.36 -15.57 29.50
C ASP A 207 6.19 -14.29 29.35
N ASP A 208 6.96 -13.93 30.37
CA ASP A 208 7.76 -12.70 30.40
C ASP A 208 8.68 -12.57 29.16
N ASP A 209 9.31 -13.66 28.73
CA ASP A 209 10.21 -13.68 27.55
C ASP A 209 9.48 -13.30 26.25
N SER A 210 8.22 -13.70 26.11
CA SER A 210 7.37 -13.35 24.97
C SER A 210 6.70 -12.00 25.14
N LEU A 211 6.19 -11.69 26.34
CA LEU A 211 5.45 -10.48 26.67
C LEU A 211 6.30 -9.23 26.44
N PHE A 212 7.57 -9.26 26.84
CA PHE A 212 8.47 -8.10 26.78
C PHE A 212 9.16 -7.89 25.43
N LYS A 213 8.75 -8.62 24.39
CA LYS A 213 9.14 -8.30 23.01
C LYS A 213 8.54 -6.95 22.60
N PRO A 214 9.33 -6.02 22.02
CA PRO A 214 8.87 -4.66 21.73
C PRO A 214 7.55 -4.57 20.95
N GLY A 215 7.35 -5.46 19.97
CA GLY A 215 6.11 -5.51 19.18
C GLY A 215 4.88 -5.89 20.01
N ILE A 216 5.03 -6.77 21.01
CA ILE A 216 3.93 -7.21 21.88
C ILE A 216 3.63 -6.14 22.93
N VAL A 217 4.66 -5.55 23.54
CA VAL A 217 4.47 -4.42 24.46
C VAL A 217 3.76 -3.26 23.76
N SER A 218 4.19 -2.90 22.55
CA SER A 218 3.55 -1.89 21.71
C SER A 218 2.05 -2.17 21.48
N ALA A 219 1.72 -3.39 21.07
CA ALA A 219 0.34 -3.79 20.83
C ALA A 219 -0.49 -3.74 22.12
N LEU A 220 0.04 -4.27 23.22
CA LEU A 220 -0.66 -4.33 24.50
C LEU A 220 -0.89 -2.94 25.10
N VAL A 221 0.09 -2.03 24.99
CA VAL A 221 -0.06 -0.61 25.37
C VAL A 221 -1.15 0.06 24.56
N THR A 222 -1.18 -0.19 23.25
CA THR A 222 -2.22 0.36 22.37
C THR A 222 -3.60 -0.13 22.82
N LEU A 223 -3.75 -1.43 23.13
CA LEU A 223 -5.00 -1.97 23.64
C LEU A 223 -5.40 -1.39 25.00
N TYR A 224 -4.44 -1.20 25.91
CA TYR A 224 -4.71 -0.55 27.19
C TYR A 224 -5.22 0.88 27.03
N LEU A 225 -4.66 1.65 26.09
CA LEU A 225 -5.12 3.00 25.80
C LEU A 225 -6.54 3.03 25.24
N GLU A 226 -6.83 2.17 24.27
CA GLU A 226 -8.18 2.06 23.67
C GLU A 226 -9.23 1.62 24.70
N LEU A 227 -8.82 0.81 25.69
CA LEU A 227 -9.68 0.40 26.80
C LEU A 227 -9.77 1.43 27.94
N GLY A 228 -9.04 2.54 27.87
CA GLY A 228 -9.04 3.57 28.92
C GLY A 228 -8.26 3.20 30.18
N GLU A 229 -7.29 2.29 30.10
CA GLU A 229 -6.44 1.83 31.20
C GLU A 229 -4.97 2.31 31.07
N PRO A 230 -4.67 3.63 31.00
CA PRO A 230 -3.32 4.13 30.78
C PRO A 230 -2.35 3.80 31.93
N GLU A 231 -2.86 3.57 33.13
CA GLU A 231 -2.06 3.18 34.29
C GLU A 231 -1.45 1.77 34.13
N GLN A 232 -2.19 0.84 33.54
CA GLN A 232 -1.69 -0.51 33.30
C GLN A 232 -0.64 -0.53 32.20
N ALA A 233 -0.79 0.31 31.18
CA ALA A 233 0.24 0.52 30.18
C ALA A 233 1.54 1.07 30.78
N ALA A 234 1.47 2.05 31.69
CA ALA A 234 2.65 2.57 32.39
C ALA A 234 3.36 1.46 33.20
N LYS A 235 2.60 0.68 33.99
CA LYS A 235 3.13 -0.46 34.76
C LYS A 235 3.77 -1.53 33.85
N LEU A 236 3.19 -1.78 32.68
CA LEU A 236 3.75 -2.72 31.71
C LEU A 236 5.10 -2.22 31.18
N PHE A 237 5.23 -0.93 30.86
CA PHE A 237 6.49 -0.36 30.42
C PHE A 237 7.57 -0.45 31.50
N GLU A 238 7.25 -0.11 32.75
CA GLU A 238 8.18 -0.24 33.88
C GLU A 238 8.68 -1.69 34.03
N LYS A 239 7.77 -2.66 33.95
CA LYS A 239 8.12 -4.08 33.97
C LYS A 239 9.02 -4.46 32.79
N ALA A 240 8.65 -4.08 31.58
CA ALA A 240 9.40 -4.39 30.36
C ALA A 240 10.82 -3.81 30.38
N VAL A 241 10.96 -2.59 30.89
CA VAL A 241 12.26 -1.94 31.10
C VAL A 241 13.08 -2.71 32.12
N SER A 242 12.51 -3.03 33.29
CA SER A 242 13.22 -3.71 34.37
C SER A 242 13.69 -5.11 33.95
N TRP A 243 12.89 -5.83 33.16
CA TRP A 243 13.23 -7.14 32.62
C TRP A 243 14.38 -7.06 31.60
N ASN A 244 14.32 -6.09 30.68
CA ASN A 244 15.39 -5.90 29.69
C ASN A 244 16.71 -5.44 30.32
N GLN A 245 16.66 -4.59 31.35
CA GLN A 245 17.86 -4.19 32.10
C GLN A 245 18.54 -5.40 32.77
N LYS A 246 17.76 -6.32 33.35
CA LYS A 246 18.26 -7.54 34.00
C LYS A 246 18.85 -8.53 32.99
N ASN A 247 18.19 -8.72 31.86
CA ASN A 247 18.56 -9.75 30.90
C ASN A 247 19.64 -9.32 29.91
N LYS A 248 20.14 -8.07 30.00
CA LYS A 248 21.16 -7.48 29.11
C LYS A 248 20.94 -7.85 27.64
N THR A 249 19.68 -7.90 27.22
CA THR A 249 19.32 -8.17 25.85
C THR A 249 19.81 -6.98 25.03
N VAL A 250 20.92 -7.18 24.31
CA VAL A 250 21.56 -6.22 23.38
C VAL A 250 20.67 -5.93 22.15
N GLY A 251 19.39 -6.31 22.22
CA GLY A 251 18.36 -5.86 21.28
C GLY A 251 18.04 -4.39 21.50
N ASP A 252 17.32 -3.80 20.54
CA ASP A 252 17.05 -2.37 20.43
C ASP A 252 16.15 -1.82 21.56
N LEU A 253 16.68 -1.81 22.80
CA LEU A 253 16.08 -1.21 23.98
C LEU A 253 15.79 0.28 23.72
N SER A 254 16.54 0.90 22.80
CA SER A 254 16.29 2.27 22.36
C SER A 254 14.90 2.41 21.75
N ALA A 255 14.41 1.46 20.96
CA ALA A 255 13.05 1.50 20.41
C ALA A 255 11.98 1.45 21.51
N LEU A 256 12.15 0.58 22.51
CA LEU A 256 11.24 0.48 23.65
C LEU A 256 11.23 1.77 24.46
N TRP A 257 12.39 2.35 24.75
CA TRP A 257 12.50 3.64 25.44
C TRP A 257 11.91 4.79 24.63
N ARG A 258 12.12 4.85 23.31
CA ARG A 258 11.47 5.87 22.45
C ARG A 258 9.96 5.78 22.56
N GLN A 259 9.42 4.56 22.49
CA GLN A 259 7.99 4.34 22.53
C GLN A 259 7.39 4.60 23.92
N ALA A 260 8.08 4.17 24.98
CA ALA A 260 7.70 4.47 26.36
C ALA A 260 7.70 5.99 26.61
N ALA A 261 8.73 6.70 26.14
CA ALA A 261 8.80 8.15 26.28
C ALA A 261 7.67 8.85 25.52
N ASP A 262 7.39 8.47 24.27
CA ASP A 262 6.27 9.02 23.48
C ASP A 262 4.93 8.78 24.18
N PHE A 263 4.74 7.58 24.73
CA PHE A 263 3.56 7.21 25.51
C PHE A 263 3.39 8.10 26.76
N HIS A 264 4.46 8.26 27.56
CA HIS A 264 4.40 9.06 28.79
C HIS A 264 4.20 10.55 28.50
N LEU A 265 4.78 11.08 27.41
CA LEU A 265 4.52 12.45 26.95
C LEU A 265 3.05 12.66 26.59
N ARG A 266 2.44 11.73 25.84
CA ARG A 266 1.02 11.79 25.48
C ARG A 266 0.09 11.62 26.69
N SER A 267 0.50 10.80 27.65
CA SER A 267 -0.26 10.51 28.87
C SER A 267 -0.15 11.61 29.93
N GLY A 268 0.55 12.72 29.65
CA GLY A 268 0.71 13.83 30.59
C GLY A 268 1.66 13.53 31.76
N LYS A 269 2.57 12.57 31.61
CA LYS A 269 3.59 12.20 32.62
C LYS A 269 5.00 12.56 32.11
N PRO A 270 5.34 13.85 31.90
CA PRO A 270 6.59 14.26 31.27
C PRO A 270 7.84 13.90 32.09
N GLN A 271 7.73 13.76 33.41
CA GLN A 271 8.83 13.36 34.29
C GLN A 271 9.33 11.93 33.99
N VAL A 272 8.41 10.97 33.84
CA VAL A 272 8.75 9.58 33.50
C VAL A 272 9.28 9.47 32.08
N ALA A 273 8.74 10.28 31.16
CA ALA A 273 9.25 10.40 29.81
C ALA A 273 10.69 10.93 29.78
N ALA A 274 10.99 11.96 30.56
CA ALA A 274 12.33 12.54 30.66
C ALA A 274 13.35 11.50 31.14
N ASN A 275 13.05 10.76 32.22
CA ASN A 275 13.92 9.68 32.71
C ASN A 275 14.20 8.62 31.63
N SER A 276 13.16 8.23 30.87
CA SER A 276 13.28 7.27 29.78
C SER A 276 14.17 7.78 28.63
N LEU A 277 14.06 9.07 28.31
CA LEU A 277 14.84 9.74 27.26
C LEU A 277 16.30 9.98 27.69
N GLU A 278 16.55 10.21 28.97
CA GLU A 278 17.91 10.29 29.52
C GLU A 278 18.64 8.95 29.42
N GLU A 279 17.98 7.84 29.78
CA GLU A 279 18.55 6.50 29.58
C GLU A 279 18.83 6.23 28.11
N LEU A 280 17.98 6.72 27.21
CA LEU A 280 18.21 6.61 25.77
C LEU A 280 19.41 7.43 25.30
N LEU A 281 19.57 8.65 25.81
CA LEU A 281 20.71 9.51 25.48
C LEU A 281 22.04 8.98 26.05
N LYS A 282 22.01 8.29 27.21
CA LYS A 282 23.17 7.55 27.73
C LYS A 282 23.59 6.42 26.79
N MET A 283 22.61 5.70 26.22
CA MET A 283 22.86 4.62 25.27
C MET A 283 23.31 5.13 23.90
N ASN A 284 22.77 6.27 23.44
CA ASN A 284 23.11 6.89 22.17
C ASN A 284 23.28 8.41 22.33
N SER A 285 24.48 8.83 22.72
CA SER A 285 24.78 10.24 23.02
C SER A 285 24.82 11.16 21.80
N ARG A 286 24.67 10.62 20.57
CA ARG A 286 24.64 11.41 19.33
C ARG A 286 23.23 11.56 18.73
N ASP A 287 22.20 11.05 19.39
CA ASP A 287 20.83 11.10 18.87
C ASP A 287 20.16 12.46 19.12
N VAL A 288 20.26 13.34 18.13
CA VAL A 288 19.66 14.68 18.14
C VAL A 288 18.14 14.64 18.33
N ILE A 289 17.46 13.60 17.79
CA ILE A 289 16.01 13.48 17.90
C ILE A 289 15.60 13.20 19.34
N THR A 290 16.35 12.34 20.02
CA THR A 290 16.12 12.03 21.44
C THR A 290 16.40 13.25 22.31
N LEU A 291 17.48 14.00 22.04
CA LEU A 291 17.78 15.25 22.74
C LEU A 291 16.65 16.28 22.58
N ALA A 292 16.14 16.48 21.36
CA ALA A 292 15.02 17.38 21.10
C ALA A 292 13.75 16.95 21.85
N ARG A 293 13.43 15.65 21.88
CA ARG A 293 12.30 15.11 22.64
C ARG A 293 12.47 15.29 24.15
N LEU A 294 13.70 15.15 24.66
CA LEU A 294 14.02 15.34 26.07
C LEU A 294 13.81 16.82 26.48
N ILE A 295 14.19 17.76 25.62
CA ILE A 295 13.93 19.19 25.82
C ILE A 295 12.42 19.47 25.86
N ILE A 296 11.64 18.86 24.96
CA ILE A 296 10.16 18.98 24.99
C ILE A 296 9.58 18.45 26.30
N ALA A 297 10.09 17.32 26.80
CA ALA A 297 9.66 16.75 28.07
C ALA A 297 9.98 17.71 29.24
N TYR A 298 11.23 18.19 29.31
CA TYR A 298 11.67 19.10 30.36
C TYR A 298 10.96 20.45 30.30
N ALA A 299 10.65 20.99 29.12
CA ALA A 299 9.93 22.26 28.99
C ALA A 299 8.57 22.28 29.71
N GLN A 300 7.95 21.11 29.95
CA GLN A 300 6.68 21.02 30.66
C GLN A 300 6.81 21.12 32.20
N PHE A 301 7.99 20.89 32.78
CA PHE A 301 8.16 20.86 34.25
C PHE A 301 9.46 21.48 34.80
N ASP A 302 10.53 21.55 34.01
CA ASP A 302 11.84 22.12 34.37
C ASP A 302 12.43 22.89 33.17
N THR A 303 12.10 24.18 33.11
CA THR A 303 12.52 25.09 32.04
C THR A 303 14.03 25.36 32.04
N GLU A 304 14.68 25.28 33.20
CA GLU A 304 16.11 25.56 33.30
C GLU A 304 16.94 24.46 32.67
N LYS A 305 16.61 23.19 32.96
CA LYS A 305 17.27 22.05 32.30
C LYS A 305 17.01 22.03 30.81
N ALA A 306 15.78 22.32 30.37
CA ALA A 306 15.45 22.43 28.96
C ALA A 306 16.35 23.44 28.24
N ASN A 307 16.59 24.62 28.84
CA ASN A 307 17.46 25.66 28.29
C ASN A 307 18.95 25.30 28.28
N ARG A 308 19.41 24.43 29.20
CA ARG A 308 20.79 23.92 29.19
C ARG A 308 20.98 22.94 28.04
N LEU A 309 20.08 21.96 27.93
CA LEU A 309 20.11 20.95 26.88
C LEU A 309 19.89 21.55 25.48
N SER A 310 19.10 22.62 25.36
CA SER A 310 18.88 23.27 24.06
C SER A 310 20.16 23.87 23.44
N LYS A 311 21.18 24.16 24.25
CA LYS A 311 22.49 24.64 23.76
C LYS A 311 23.32 23.54 23.12
N GLU A 312 23.02 22.27 23.40
CA GLU A 312 23.71 21.11 22.82
C GLU A 312 23.11 20.69 21.47
N LEU A 313 21.96 21.25 21.08
CA LEU A 313 21.37 21.00 19.76
C LEU A 313 22.24 21.60 18.65
N PRO A 314 22.41 20.90 17.51
CA PRO A 314 23.12 21.45 16.36
C PRO A 314 22.45 22.72 15.87
N HIS A 315 23.25 23.70 15.47
CA HIS A 315 22.74 24.98 14.98
C HIS A 315 21.96 24.77 13.68
N LEU A 316 20.89 25.56 13.49
CA LEU A 316 20.03 25.48 12.30
C LEU A 316 20.82 25.60 10.98
N VAL A 317 21.92 26.35 11.00
CA VAL A 317 22.83 26.55 9.85
C VAL A 317 23.45 25.22 9.37
N ASP A 318 23.72 24.28 10.29
CA ASP A 318 24.32 22.99 9.97
C ASP A 318 23.32 22.01 9.35
N LEU A 319 22.02 22.16 9.66
CA LEU A 319 20.95 21.31 9.15
C LEU A 319 20.45 21.74 7.77
N THR A 320 20.63 23.02 7.41
CA THR A 320 20.19 23.58 6.13
C THR A 320 21.29 24.42 5.45
N PRO A 321 22.41 23.81 5.03
CA PRO A 321 23.55 24.54 4.46
C PRO A 321 23.22 25.31 3.17
N ASN A 322 22.12 24.96 2.50
CA ASN A 322 21.68 25.58 1.24
C ASN A 322 20.47 26.53 1.41
N ILE A 323 20.03 26.80 2.64
CA ILE A 323 18.88 27.67 2.91
C ILE A 323 19.36 28.90 3.66
N ASP A 324 19.49 30.01 2.93
CA ASP A 324 19.77 31.31 3.52
C ASP A 324 18.48 31.89 4.13
N ALA A 325 18.39 31.86 5.46
CA ALA A 325 17.26 32.41 6.20
C ALA A 325 17.07 33.91 5.93
N GLY A 326 18.17 34.66 5.76
CA GLY A 326 18.11 36.09 5.42
C GLY A 326 17.57 36.34 4.01
N ALA A 327 17.88 35.47 3.05
CA ALA A 327 17.27 35.51 1.72
C ALA A 327 15.77 35.15 1.74
N LEU A 328 15.34 34.24 2.61
CA LEU A 328 13.92 33.88 2.77
C LEU A 328 13.12 35.00 3.44
N GLU A 329 13.66 35.61 4.49
CA GLU A 329 13.01 36.72 5.21
C GLU A 329 12.99 38.02 4.37
N SER A 330 14.04 38.27 3.58
CA SER A 330 14.08 39.38 2.63
C SER A 330 13.33 39.10 1.33
N SER A 331 13.02 37.84 1.03
CA SER A 331 12.16 37.49 -0.08
C SER A 331 10.74 37.95 0.25
N SER A 332 10.40 39.14 -0.25
CA SER A 332 9.04 39.64 -0.23
C SER A 332 8.15 38.67 -1.01
N TRP A 333 7.55 37.71 -0.30
CA TRP A 333 6.64 36.69 -0.82
C TRP A 333 5.43 37.31 -1.56
N MET A 334 5.24 38.62 -1.46
CA MET A 334 4.19 39.40 -2.11
C MET A 334 4.46 39.73 -3.60
N MET A 335 5.67 39.56 -4.13
CA MET A 335 5.95 39.71 -5.58
C MET A 335 6.06 38.33 -6.26
N GLY A 336 4.93 37.62 -6.23
CA GLY A 336 4.83 36.18 -6.43
C GLY A 336 5.34 35.60 -7.76
N LEU A 337 5.76 34.33 -7.66
CA LEU A 337 5.76 33.19 -8.60
C LEU A 337 6.28 33.36 -10.05
N LYS A 338 6.38 34.57 -10.59
CA LYS A 338 6.87 34.88 -11.94
C LYS A 338 8.38 35.14 -11.99
N ALA A 339 8.99 35.57 -10.87
CA ALA A 339 10.44 35.75 -10.77
C ALA A 339 11.18 34.40 -10.68
N ILE A 340 10.62 33.42 -9.97
CA ILE A 340 11.23 32.09 -9.75
C ILE A 340 11.41 31.32 -11.08
N LYS A 341 10.47 31.47 -12.04
CA LYS A 341 10.61 30.87 -13.39
C LYS A 341 11.73 31.46 -14.25
N LYS A 342 12.26 32.65 -13.92
CA LYS A 342 13.41 33.23 -14.63
C LYS A 342 14.75 32.84 -14.02
N ALA A 343 14.80 32.54 -12.72
CA ALA A 343 16.02 32.05 -12.07
C ALA A 343 16.32 30.59 -12.44
N ALA A 344 15.30 29.73 -12.52
CA ALA A 344 15.45 28.30 -12.87
C ALA A 344 15.85 28.02 -14.34
N LYS A 345 16.10 29.04 -15.16
CA LYS A 345 16.46 28.90 -16.58
C LYS A 345 17.87 29.38 -16.92
N VAL A 346 18.64 29.80 -15.91
CA VAL A 346 19.99 30.36 -16.11
C VAL A 346 21.11 29.34 -15.77
N ASP A 347 20.80 28.24 -15.08
CA ASP A 347 21.80 27.23 -14.68
C ASP A 347 22.04 26.07 -15.68
N SER A 348 21.55 26.16 -16.92
CA SER A 348 21.75 25.11 -17.94
C SER A 348 22.75 25.48 -19.03
N VAL A 349 23.80 26.25 -18.71
CA VAL A 349 24.95 26.45 -19.60
C VAL A 349 26.25 26.35 -18.80
N GLN A 350 26.64 25.13 -18.48
CA GLN A 350 28.04 24.83 -18.17
C GLN A 350 28.84 24.91 -19.47
N GLN A 351 29.45 26.05 -19.73
CA GLN A 351 30.50 26.20 -20.74
C GLN A 351 31.86 26.02 -20.07
N GLN A 352 32.58 25.00 -20.52
CA GLN A 352 34.00 24.76 -20.27
C GLN A 352 34.81 26.04 -20.54
N GLN A 353 35.67 26.43 -19.60
CA GLN A 353 36.63 27.52 -19.78
C GLN A 353 38.05 26.95 -19.89
N THR A 354 38.76 27.35 -20.93
CA THR A 354 40.22 27.42 -20.96
C THR A 354 40.66 28.89 -20.82
N PRO A 355 41.85 29.17 -20.25
CA PRO A 355 42.21 30.50 -19.78
C PRO A 355 43.03 31.27 -20.82
N GLY A 356 42.71 32.55 -21.03
CA GLY A 356 43.62 33.51 -21.67
C GLY A 356 42.96 34.58 -22.53
N THR A 357 42.75 35.76 -21.90
CA THR A 357 42.72 37.16 -22.42
C THR A 357 41.49 37.97 -21.98
N PRO A 358 41.68 39.23 -21.54
CA PRO A 358 40.64 40.03 -20.93
C PRO A 358 39.87 40.80 -22.01
N ASN A 359 38.55 40.83 -21.94
CA ASN A 359 37.81 41.90 -22.63
C ASN A 359 36.50 42.28 -21.93
N VAL A 360 36.48 43.56 -21.57
CA VAL A 360 35.34 44.33 -21.09
C VAL A 360 34.24 44.30 -22.14
N ALA A 361 33.11 43.64 -21.85
CA ALA A 361 31.94 43.66 -22.71
C ALA A 361 30.80 44.46 -22.06
N VAL A 362 30.74 45.75 -22.40
CA VAL A 362 29.60 46.64 -22.17
C VAL A 362 28.33 46.01 -22.76
N LYS A 363 27.35 45.68 -21.92
CA LYS A 363 26.05 45.14 -22.35
C LYS A 363 25.27 46.19 -23.15
N LYS A 364 25.17 46.02 -24.47
CA LYS A 364 24.27 46.79 -25.35
C LYS A 364 22.81 46.56 -24.93
N LYS A 365 22.10 47.63 -24.54
CA LYS A 365 20.63 47.62 -24.34
C LYS A 365 19.93 47.46 -25.70
N LYS A 366 19.11 46.43 -25.86
CA LYS A 366 18.23 46.27 -27.04
C LYS A 366 17.12 47.33 -27.00
N SER A 367 17.06 48.16 -28.05
CA SER A 367 16.02 49.17 -28.28
C SER A 367 14.61 48.56 -28.32
N ARG A 368 13.66 49.14 -27.58
CA ARG A 368 12.24 48.76 -27.62
C ARG A 368 11.62 49.27 -28.92
N ARG A 369 11.21 48.37 -29.82
CA ARG A 369 10.40 48.74 -31.00
C ARG A 369 9.10 49.42 -30.55
N ARG A 370 8.79 50.58 -31.13
CA ARG A 370 7.50 51.27 -30.92
C ARG A 370 6.35 50.41 -31.42
N LYS A 371 5.29 50.27 -30.63
CA LYS A 371 4.08 49.51 -31.00
C LYS A 371 3.36 50.27 -32.13
N ARG A 372 3.14 49.62 -33.27
CA ARG A 372 2.35 50.16 -34.39
C ARG A 372 0.87 50.21 -34.01
N LEU A 373 0.19 51.32 -34.32
CA LEU A 373 -1.26 51.44 -34.20
C LEU A 373 -1.97 50.60 -35.30
N PRO A 374 -3.23 50.19 -35.09
CA PRO A 374 -4.03 49.49 -36.11
C PRO A 374 -4.17 50.31 -37.40
N LYS A 375 -4.39 49.62 -38.53
CA LYS A 375 -4.38 50.22 -39.87
C LYS A 375 -5.53 51.22 -40.14
N ASN A 376 -6.61 51.18 -39.34
CA ASN A 376 -7.78 52.05 -39.43
C ASN A 376 -7.95 52.90 -38.15
N TYR A 377 -6.89 53.57 -37.70
CA TYR A 377 -6.95 54.49 -36.57
C TYR A 377 -7.33 55.89 -37.06
N ASP A 378 -8.51 56.37 -36.64
CA ASP A 378 -8.93 57.76 -36.80
C ASP A 378 -8.65 58.51 -35.47
N PRO A 379 -7.81 59.56 -35.46
CA PRO A 379 -7.46 60.29 -34.23
C PRO A 379 -8.62 61.03 -33.57
N ASN A 380 -9.71 61.29 -34.30
CA ASN A 380 -10.84 62.10 -33.82
C ASN A 380 -11.99 61.27 -33.22
N VAL A 381 -11.86 59.94 -33.19
CA VAL A 381 -12.86 59.04 -32.63
C VAL A 381 -12.25 58.30 -31.45
N ASP A 382 -12.89 58.42 -30.29
CA ASP A 382 -12.43 57.70 -29.11
C ASP A 382 -12.46 56.18 -29.35
N PRO A 383 -11.38 55.44 -28.98
CA PRO A 383 -11.35 54.00 -29.14
C PRO A 383 -12.50 53.32 -28.39
N ASP A 384 -13.11 52.31 -29.02
CA ASP A 384 -14.20 51.51 -28.44
C ASP A 384 -14.00 51.23 -26.94
N PRO A 385 -14.91 51.69 -26.05
CA PRO A 385 -14.82 51.54 -24.61
C PRO A 385 -14.74 50.09 -24.17
N GLU A 386 -15.22 49.13 -24.95
CA GLU A 386 -15.21 47.71 -24.59
C GLU A 386 -13.96 46.97 -25.09
N ARG A 387 -12.99 47.68 -25.67
CA ARG A 387 -11.80 47.08 -26.26
C ARG A 387 -10.86 46.43 -25.25
N TRP A 388 -10.82 46.93 -24.02
CA TRP A 388 -10.01 46.35 -22.93
C TRP A 388 -10.72 45.18 -22.24
N LEU A 389 -12.03 44.99 -22.48
CA LEU A 389 -12.77 43.86 -21.95
C LEU A 389 -12.42 42.55 -22.69
N PRO A 390 -12.40 41.41 -21.99
CA PRO A 390 -12.33 40.09 -22.60
C PRO A 390 -13.38 39.93 -23.70
N LYS A 391 -13.01 39.31 -24.84
CA LYS A 391 -13.86 39.25 -26.04
C LYS A 391 -15.28 38.69 -25.81
N ARG A 392 -15.50 37.92 -24.75
CA ARG A 392 -16.80 37.33 -24.38
C ARG A 392 -17.76 38.31 -23.70
N GLU A 393 -17.21 39.37 -23.11
CA GLU A 393 -17.93 40.39 -22.34
C GLU A 393 -18.23 41.65 -23.17
N ARG A 394 -17.77 41.67 -24.43
CA ARG A 394 -18.06 42.77 -25.36
C ARG A 394 -19.48 42.63 -25.87
N SER A 395 -20.21 43.73 -25.95
CA SER A 395 -21.55 43.84 -26.55
C SER A 395 -21.62 43.25 -27.97
N THR A 396 -20.53 43.33 -28.73
CA THR A 396 -20.41 42.76 -30.09
C THR A 396 -20.23 41.24 -30.10
N PHE A 397 -20.08 40.59 -28.94
CA PHE A 397 -19.87 39.15 -28.83
C PHE A 397 -21.16 38.36 -29.10
N LYS A 398 -21.29 37.83 -30.31
CA LYS A 398 -22.29 36.80 -30.62
C LYS A 398 -21.73 35.41 -30.32
N LYS A 399 -22.25 34.77 -29.28
CA LYS A 399 -21.97 33.36 -28.97
C LYS A 399 -22.47 32.50 -30.15
N LYS A 400 -21.56 31.78 -30.81
CA LYS A 400 -21.91 30.90 -31.93
C LYS A 400 -22.78 29.76 -31.39
N LYS A 401 -24.07 29.74 -31.74
CA LYS A 401 -25.03 28.69 -31.34
C LYS A 401 -24.53 27.35 -31.88
N ASP A 402 -24.18 26.42 -30.99
CA ASP A 402 -23.69 25.09 -31.39
C ASP A 402 -24.79 24.37 -32.18
N ARG A 403 -24.49 24.06 -33.43
CA ARG A 403 -25.44 23.53 -34.41
C ARG A 403 -25.62 22.02 -34.28
N ARG A 404 -25.06 21.41 -33.23
CA ARG A 404 -25.13 19.96 -32.91
C ARG A 404 -26.29 19.55 -31.98
N ASN A 405 -27.07 20.50 -31.48
CA ASN A 405 -28.29 20.24 -30.69
C ASN A 405 -29.55 20.79 -31.38
N LYS A 406 -29.68 20.56 -32.70
CA LYS A 406 -30.86 20.95 -33.48
C LYS A 406 -31.82 19.77 -33.71
N GLU A 407 -31.82 18.78 -32.83
CA GLU A 407 -32.74 17.63 -32.85
C GLU A 407 -33.24 17.24 -31.45
N VAL A 408 -33.40 18.20 -30.54
CA VAL A 408 -34.19 18.00 -29.31
C VAL A 408 -35.24 19.09 -29.26
N GLY A 409 -36.33 18.86 -30.00
CA GLY A 409 -37.40 19.86 -30.18
C GLY A 409 -38.36 19.58 -31.33
N LYS A 410 -38.65 18.30 -31.62
CA LYS A 410 -39.80 17.90 -32.45
C LYS A 410 -40.58 16.83 -31.71
N GLY A 411 -41.38 17.27 -30.74
CA GLY A 411 -42.55 16.53 -30.28
C GLY A 411 -43.75 17.02 -31.07
N THR A 412 -44.46 16.11 -31.73
CA THR A 412 -45.85 16.28 -32.16
C THR A 412 -46.52 14.91 -32.08
N GLN A 413 -47.01 14.55 -30.89
CA GLN A 413 -48.40 14.15 -30.68
C GLN A 413 -48.64 13.79 -29.21
N GLY A 414 -49.54 14.53 -28.57
CA GLY A 414 -50.44 14.06 -27.51
C GLY A 414 -49.89 13.98 -26.07
N GLY A 415 -50.51 14.73 -25.15
CA GLY A 415 -50.61 14.33 -23.75
C GLY A 415 -50.26 15.38 -22.68
N ALA A 416 -51.24 16.24 -22.39
CA ALA A 416 -51.61 16.82 -21.09
C ALA A 416 -50.54 17.31 -20.07
N ALA A 417 -50.68 18.60 -19.75
CA ALA A 417 -50.48 19.29 -18.47
C ALA A 417 -49.95 18.49 -17.27
N HIS A 418 -48.77 18.90 -16.77
CA HIS A 418 -48.44 19.19 -15.36
C HIS A 418 -46.92 19.09 -15.16
N ALA A 419 -46.18 20.21 -15.25
CA ALA A 419 -44.80 20.31 -14.73
C ALA A 419 -44.31 21.76 -14.60
N ALA A 420 -45.17 22.70 -14.22
CA ALA A 420 -44.78 24.11 -14.08
C ALA A 420 -44.29 24.53 -12.68
N ASP A 421 -44.30 23.64 -11.67
CA ASP A 421 -44.09 24.05 -10.26
C ASP A 421 -42.92 23.35 -9.54
N GLN A 422 -41.95 22.77 -10.24
CA GLN A 422 -40.86 22.01 -9.59
C GLN A 422 -39.55 22.78 -9.34
N TYR A 423 -39.52 24.11 -9.56
CA TYR A 423 -38.31 24.92 -9.34
C TYR A 423 -38.59 26.32 -8.76
N ASP A 424 -39.44 26.44 -7.74
CA ASP A 424 -39.50 27.65 -6.91
C ASP A 424 -38.82 27.41 -5.55
N ILE A 425 -37.72 28.11 -5.31
CA ILE A 425 -36.79 27.91 -4.18
C ILE A 425 -37.08 28.85 -2.99
N THR A 426 -38.22 29.54 -2.99
CA THR A 426 -38.55 30.55 -1.96
C THR A 426 -39.36 30.05 -0.76
N LYS A 427 -39.61 28.73 -0.61
CA LYS A 427 -40.44 28.17 0.48
C LYS A 427 -39.76 27.17 1.44
N MET A 428 -38.50 27.38 1.81
CA MET A 428 -37.84 26.58 2.86
C MET A 428 -37.37 27.46 4.03
N THR A 429 -38.24 27.69 5.01
CA THR A 429 -37.85 28.10 6.37
C THR A 429 -38.74 27.45 7.43
N GLY A 430 -38.11 26.67 8.31
CA GLY A 430 -38.52 26.48 9.71
C GLY A 430 -39.48 25.34 10.02
N GLY A 431 -39.08 24.45 10.93
CA GLY A 431 -40.03 23.62 11.67
C GLY A 431 -39.52 22.25 12.09
N SER A 432 -39.15 22.14 13.36
CA SER A 432 -38.57 20.99 14.04
C SER A 432 -39.56 19.86 14.41
N GLN A 433 -38.98 18.72 14.85
CA GLN A 433 -39.52 17.66 15.73
C GLN A 433 -40.44 16.60 15.08
N LYS A 434 -40.54 15.33 15.52
CA LYS A 434 -39.82 14.36 16.39
C LYS A 434 -40.61 13.05 16.27
N LYS A 435 -39.93 11.87 16.29
CA LYS A 435 -40.35 10.53 16.81
C LYS A 435 -41.66 9.88 16.27
N GLU A 436 -41.88 8.57 16.16
CA GLU A 436 -41.48 7.34 16.88
C GLU A 436 -41.83 6.11 15.96
N VAL A 437 -40.96 5.09 15.77
CA VAL A 437 -40.87 3.74 16.41
C VAL A 437 -41.93 2.67 15.97
N THR A 438 -41.42 1.44 15.79
CA THR A 438 -42.05 0.10 15.53
C THR A 438 -42.48 -0.22 14.09
N SER A 439 -42.37 -1.45 13.54
CA SER A 439 -41.73 -2.73 13.89
C SER A 439 -41.84 -3.64 12.65
N SER A 440 -40.85 -4.49 12.36
CA SER A 440 -40.98 -5.60 11.39
C SER A 440 -41.90 -6.69 11.94
N PRO A 441 -42.54 -7.49 11.05
CA PRO A 441 -41.95 -8.81 10.78
C PRO A 441 -42.09 -9.29 9.31
N MET A 442 -41.10 -10.09 8.87
CA MET A 442 -41.19 -11.10 7.79
C MET A 442 -41.68 -12.44 8.43
N PRO A 443 -41.89 -13.58 7.73
CA PRO A 443 -41.79 -13.89 6.29
C PRO A 443 -42.90 -14.84 5.73
N GLU A 444 -43.04 -14.98 4.40
CA GLU A 444 -43.16 -16.30 3.71
C GLU A 444 -43.32 -16.23 2.16
N VAL A 445 -42.46 -17.00 1.49
CA VAL A 445 -42.68 -17.98 0.39
C VAL A 445 -43.72 -17.71 -0.73
N ARG A 446 -43.24 -17.70 -1.99
CA ARG A 446 -43.78 -18.45 -3.16
C ARG A 446 -42.88 -18.19 -4.40
N GLN A 447 -42.13 -19.20 -4.84
CA GLN A 447 -42.43 -20.17 -5.89
C GLN A 447 -42.05 -19.74 -7.32
N SER A 448 -41.33 -20.66 -7.94
CA SER A 448 -40.85 -20.77 -9.32
C SER A 448 -41.95 -20.73 -10.38
N GLN A 449 -41.66 -20.14 -11.53
CA GLN A 449 -42.08 -20.72 -12.82
C GLN A 449 -41.17 -20.28 -13.97
N GLN A 450 -40.51 -21.27 -14.57
CA GLN A 450 -39.97 -21.23 -15.93
C GLN A 450 -41.15 -21.18 -16.91
N GLN A 451 -41.03 -20.45 -18.03
CA GLN A 451 -41.22 -21.05 -19.36
C GLN A 451 -40.79 -20.12 -20.50
N ARG A 452 -39.94 -20.69 -21.35
CA ARG A 452 -39.55 -20.24 -22.69
C ARG A 452 -40.77 -20.19 -23.62
N LYS A 453 -40.87 -19.19 -24.50
CA LYS A 453 -41.70 -19.26 -25.72
C LYS A 453 -40.84 -19.28 -26.97
N ALA A 454 -41.27 -20.15 -27.87
CA ALA A 454 -40.54 -20.73 -28.99
C ALA A 454 -40.54 -19.87 -30.26
N GLN A 455 -39.49 -20.06 -31.06
CA GLN A 455 -39.43 -19.73 -32.47
C GLN A 455 -40.36 -20.66 -33.28
N GLN A 456 -41.17 -20.09 -34.18
CA GLN A 456 -41.78 -20.84 -35.29
C GLN A 456 -41.46 -20.17 -36.63
N LYS A 457 -40.89 -21.01 -37.51
CA LYS A 457 -40.60 -20.78 -38.93
C LYS A 457 -41.92 -20.66 -39.72
N LYS A 458 -41.98 -19.71 -40.68
CA LYS A 458 -42.93 -19.75 -41.80
C LYS A 458 -42.19 -20.15 -43.09
N LYS A 459 -42.82 -21.04 -43.87
CA LYS A 459 -42.31 -21.64 -45.12
C LYS A 459 -43.32 -21.34 -46.25
N LYS A 460 -42.82 -20.84 -47.40
CA LYS A 460 -43.33 -20.93 -48.80
C LYS A 460 -44.74 -20.35 -49.11
N LYS A 461 -45.11 -19.87 -50.30
CA LYS A 461 -44.61 -19.96 -51.70
C LYS A 461 -45.34 -18.89 -52.55
N GLY A 462 -44.66 -18.30 -53.54
CA GLY A 462 -45.11 -18.18 -54.95
C GLY A 462 -46.21 -17.18 -55.38
N LYS A 463 -45.83 -16.30 -56.34
CA LYS A 463 -46.54 -15.66 -57.48
C LYS A 463 -45.89 -14.28 -57.67
N ARG A 464 -45.50 -13.82 -58.85
CA ARG A 464 -45.85 -14.16 -60.23
C ARG A 464 -44.73 -13.67 -61.14
#